data_AF-A0A0F7KH99-F1
#
_entry.id   AF-A0A0F7KH99-F1
#
_cell.length_a   1.000
_cell.length_b   1.000
_cell.length_c   1.000
_cell.angle_alpha   90.00
_cell.angle_beta   90.00
_cell.angle_gamma   90.00
#
_symmetry.space_group_name_H-M   'P 1'
#
loop_
_entity.id
_entity.type
_entity.pdbx_description
1 polymer ?
#
loop_
_entity_poly.entity_id
_entity_poly.type
_entity_poly.pdbx_seq_one_letter_code
_entity_poly.pdbx_strand_id
1 'polypeptide(L)'
;MNNIEIATLLNGLVEISCDGTEGYKTCADNASDPALKAYFNDCAHSCEEAVRILSVEVMHYGGNPDTSGTTAGGLHRTWINLKTALTKKDNLAVLEECEMGEATAVMAYENALRQEMPDNLRALLERLYEGVKRNHERVRQLRDEARNNPNLA
;
A
#
# COMPACT_ATOMS: atom_id res chain seq x y z
N MET A 1 -12.99 10.41 18.55
CA MET A 1 -13.83 9.89 17.46
C MET A 1 -14.91 8.96 18.00
N ASN A 2 -16.08 8.88 17.36
CA ASN A 2 -17.11 7.87 17.64
C ASN A 2 -16.88 6.59 16.79
N ASN A 3 -17.64 5.52 17.06
CA ASN A 3 -17.46 4.23 16.37
C ASN A 3 -17.64 4.33 14.84
N ILE A 4 -18.58 5.14 14.36
CA ILE A 4 -18.83 5.32 12.92
C ILE A 4 -17.62 6.00 12.27
N GLU A 5 -17.11 7.07 12.89
CA GLU A 5 -15.91 7.77 12.43
C GLU A 5 -14.68 6.83 12.40
N ILE A 6 -14.53 5.98 13.42
CA ILE A 6 -13.44 4.98 13.47
C ILE A 6 -13.60 3.98 12.33
N ALA A 7 -14.80 3.43 12.12
CA ALA A 7 -15.05 2.49 11.04
C ALA A 7 -14.79 3.11 9.65
N THR A 8 -15.17 4.38 9.44
CA THR A 8 -14.87 5.11 8.20
C THR A 8 -13.37 5.31 7.99
N LEU A 9 -12.64 5.70 9.03
CA LEU A 9 -11.18 5.83 8.98
C LEU A 9 -10.52 4.50 8.62
N LEU A 10 -10.95 3.40 9.25
CA LEU A 10 -10.41 2.08 9.01
C LEU A 10 -10.72 1.58 7.60
N ASN A 11 -11.91 1.85 7.08
CA ASN A 11 -12.24 1.56 5.68
C ASN A 11 -11.32 2.27 4.70
N GLY A 12 -10.95 3.53 4.96
CA GLY A 12 -9.94 4.21 4.15
C GLY A 12 -8.60 3.46 4.12
N LEU A 13 -8.17 2.87 5.24
CA LEU A 13 -6.97 2.04 5.29
C LEU A 13 -7.16 0.66 4.63
N VAL A 14 -8.37 0.08 4.68
CA VAL A 14 -8.71 -1.15 3.94
C VAL A 14 -8.56 -0.90 2.44
N GLU A 15 -9.18 0.16 1.92
CA GLU A 15 -9.11 0.52 0.49
C GLU A 15 -7.66 0.71 0.02
N ILE A 16 -6.85 1.44 0.79
CA ILE A 16 -5.43 1.64 0.49
C ILE A 16 -4.65 0.31 0.50
N SER A 17 -4.99 -0.61 1.40
CA SER A 17 -4.35 -1.92 1.45
C SER A 17 -4.78 -2.83 0.30
N CYS A 18 -6.04 -2.71 -0.16
CA CYS A 18 -6.50 -3.36 -1.39
C CYS A 18 -5.73 -2.83 -2.61
N ASP A 19 -5.62 -1.51 -2.73
CA ASP A 19 -4.87 -0.87 -3.81
C ASP A 19 -3.39 -1.28 -3.78
N GLY A 20 -2.77 -1.35 -2.61
CA GLY A 20 -1.40 -1.85 -2.44
C GLY A 20 -1.25 -3.30 -2.90
N THR A 21 -2.25 -4.16 -2.65
CA THR A 21 -2.26 -5.55 -3.12
C THR A 21 -2.22 -5.63 -4.65
N GLU A 22 -3.08 -4.87 -5.33
CA GLU A 22 -3.04 -4.79 -6.81
C GLU A 22 -1.76 -4.13 -7.31
N GLY A 23 -1.32 -3.10 -6.58
CA GLY A 23 -0.02 -2.42 -6.58
C GLY A 23 1.12 -3.34 -6.91
N TYR A 24 1.38 -4.13 -5.89
CA TYR A 24 2.50 -5.04 -5.85
C TYR A 24 2.38 -6.18 -6.84
N LYS A 25 1.18 -6.71 -7.08
CA LYS A 25 0.97 -7.73 -8.12
C LYS A 25 1.34 -7.21 -9.51
N THR A 26 0.92 -5.98 -9.82
CA THR A 26 1.27 -5.32 -11.09
C THR A 26 2.78 -5.10 -11.19
N CYS A 27 3.44 -4.68 -10.10
CA CYS A 27 4.89 -4.53 -10.07
C CYS A 27 5.62 -5.87 -10.28
N ALA A 28 5.14 -6.96 -9.65
CA ALA A 28 5.69 -8.30 -9.81
C ALA A 28 5.56 -8.83 -11.25
N ASP A 29 4.44 -8.55 -11.93
CA ASP A 29 4.22 -8.96 -13.32
C ASP A 29 5.16 -8.23 -14.30
N ASN A 30 5.51 -6.99 -14.00
CA ASN A 30 6.31 -6.13 -14.88
C ASN A 30 7.82 -6.10 -14.55
N ALA A 31 8.22 -6.51 -13.34
CA ALA A 31 9.63 -6.64 -13.00
C ALA A 31 10.32 -7.71 -13.88
N SER A 32 11.58 -7.48 -14.23
CA SER A 32 12.40 -8.47 -14.97
C SER A 32 13.26 -9.32 -14.04
N ASP A 33 13.70 -8.75 -12.91
CA ASP A 33 14.50 -9.43 -11.90
C ASP A 33 13.64 -10.37 -11.02
N PRO A 34 13.95 -11.68 -10.96
CA PRO A 34 13.26 -12.63 -10.08
C PRO A 34 13.25 -12.23 -8.60
N ALA A 35 14.30 -11.58 -8.10
CA ALA A 35 14.36 -11.12 -6.71
C ALA A 35 13.37 -9.98 -6.44
N LEU A 36 13.23 -9.04 -7.39
CA LEU A 36 12.20 -7.99 -7.31
C LEU A 36 10.80 -8.57 -7.40
N LYS A 37 10.57 -9.58 -8.25
CA LYS A 37 9.28 -10.28 -8.31
C LYS A 37 8.90 -10.92 -6.98
N ALA A 38 9.84 -11.64 -6.36
CA ALA A 38 9.61 -12.27 -5.06
C ALA A 38 9.28 -11.21 -4.00
N TYR A 39 10.07 -10.14 -3.94
CA TYR A 39 9.85 -9.03 -3.02
C TYR A 39 8.46 -8.40 -3.18
N PHE A 40 8.04 -8.09 -4.41
CA PHE A 40 6.72 -7.51 -4.64
C PHE A 40 5.59 -8.48 -4.27
N ASN A 41 5.72 -9.78 -4.53
CA ASN A 41 4.73 -10.76 -4.08
C ASN A 41 4.63 -10.82 -2.55
N ASP A 42 5.75 -10.76 -1.82
CA ASP A 42 5.75 -10.71 -0.35
C ASP A 42 5.05 -9.44 0.18
N CYS A 43 5.25 -8.31 -0.51
CA CYS A 43 4.55 -7.06 -0.18
C CYS A 43 3.05 -7.17 -0.44
N ALA A 44 2.63 -7.76 -1.57
CA ALA A 44 1.22 -8.01 -1.87
C ALA A 44 0.55 -8.85 -0.78
N HIS A 45 1.20 -9.92 -0.31
CA HIS A 45 0.70 -10.74 0.79
C HIS A 45 0.59 -9.98 2.11
N SER A 46 1.53 -9.07 2.38
CA SER A 46 1.47 -8.20 3.57
C SER A 46 0.28 -7.24 3.51
N CYS A 47 -0.02 -6.69 2.33
CA CYS A 47 -1.22 -5.88 2.10
C CYS A 47 -2.51 -6.70 2.27
N GLU A 48 -2.57 -7.93 1.77
CA GLU A 48 -3.72 -8.83 1.94
C GLU A 48 -3.99 -9.16 3.42
N GLU A 49 -2.93 -9.34 4.22
CA GLU A 49 -3.04 -9.49 5.68
C GLU A 49 -3.58 -8.23 6.34
N ALA A 50 -3.08 -7.04 5.95
CA ALA A 50 -3.58 -5.77 6.45
C ALA A 50 -5.07 -5.56 6.14
N VAL A 51 -5.52 -5.88 4.91
CA VAL A 51 -6.94 -5.87 4.53
C VAL A 51 -7.75 -6.73 5.49
N ARG A 52 -7.32 -7.97 5.77
CA ARG A 52 -8.03 -8.88 6.68
C ARG A 52 -8.11 -8.34 8.10
N ILE A 53 -6.99 -7.87 8.64
CA ILE A 53 -6.92 -7.31 10.00
C ILE A 53 -7.81 -6.09 10.14
N LEU A 54 -7.69 -5.12 9.24
CA LEU A 54 -8.45 -3.87 9.27
C LEU A 54 -9.95 -4.13 9.07
N SER A 55 -10.32 -5.07 8.21
CA SER A 55 -11.73 -5.45 8.01
C SER A 55 -12.38 -5.99 9.28
N VAL A 56 -11.64 -6.77 10.08
CA VAL A 56 -12.13 -7.24 11.39
C VAL A 56 -12.41 -6.07 12.33
N GLU A 57 -11.52 -5.09 12.38
CA GLU A 57 -11.72 -3.89 13.20
C GLU A 57 -12.87 -3.01 12.68
N VAL A 58 -13.03 -2.84 11.36
CA VAL A 58 -14.19 -2.14 10.79
C VAL A 58 -15.50 -2.75 11.30
N MET A 59 -15.63 -4.08 11.27
CA MET A 59 -16.79 -4.78 11.80
C MET A 59 -16.95 -4.61 13.31
N HIS A 60 -15.84 -4.62 14.06
CA HIS A 60 -15.84 -4.41 15.52
C HIS A 60 -16.45 -3.04 15.89
N TYR A 61 -16.14 -2.00 15.11
CA TYR A 61 -16.71 -0.67 15.29
C TYR A 61 -18.06 -0.46 14.57
N GLY A 62 -18.69 -1.54 14.06
CA GLY A 62 -20.04 -1.51 13.49
C GLY A 62 -20.14 -1.04 12.04
N GLY A 63 -19.00 -0.95 11.33
CA GLY A 63 -18.97 -0.68 9.90
C GLY A 63 -19.06 -1.96 9.05
N ASN A 64 -19.15 -1.75 7.73
CA ASN A 64 -19.01 -2.82 6.74
C ASN A 64 -17.68 -2.62 5.99
N PRO A 65 -16.78 -3.61 5.96
CA PRO A 65 -15.51 -3.51 5.26
C PRO A 65 -15.70 -3.25 3.76
N ASP A 66 -15.10 -2.18 3.26
CA ASP A 66 -15.03 -1.93 1.81
C ASP A 66 -13.74 -2.51 1.24
N THR A 67 -13.84 -3.69 0.63
CA THR A 67 -12.71 -4.40 0.02
C THR A 67 -12.63 -4.18 -1.49
N SER A 68 -13.45 -3.26 -2.05
CA SER A 68 -13.47 -3.01 -3.49
C SER A 68 -12.24 -2.22 -4.00
N GLY A 69 -11.41 -1.70 -3.09
CA GLY A 69 -10.33 -0.75 -3.41
C GLY A 69 -10.88 0.66 -3.63
N THR A 70 -10.03 1.64 -3.96
CA THR A 70 -10.44 3.06 -4.06
C THR A 70 -11.24 3.42 -5.33
N THR A 71 -12.08 2.50 -5.80
CA THR A 71 -12.94 2.60 -6.99
C THR A 71 -13.79 3.87 -7.05
N ALA A 72 -13.94 4.61 -5.94
CA ALA A 72 -14.87 5.71 -5.76
C ALA A 72 -14.34 7.16 -5.89
N GLY A 73 -13.06 7.47 -6.18
CA GLY A 73 -12.83 8.87 -6.66
C GLY A 73 -11.46 9.52 -6.76
N GLY A 74 -10.38 9.00 -6.17
CA GLY A 74 -9.10 9.73 -6.13
C GLY A 74 -7.92 8.95 -6.72
N LEU A 75 -7.71 7.73 -6.21
CA LEU A 75 -6.55 6.91 -6.55
C LEU A 75 -6.69 6.16 -7.88
N HIS A 76 -7.92 5.89 -8.34
CA HIS A 76 -8.12 5.10 -9.57
C HIS A 76 -7.42 5.69 -10.80
N ARG A 77 -7.39 7.03 -10.95
CA ARG A 77 -6.68 7.68 -12.06
C ARG A 77 -5.17 7.57 -11.95
N THR A 78 -4.62 7.66 -10.73
CA THR A 78 -3.20 7.43 -10.46
C THR A 78 -2.85 5.97 -10.82
N TRP A 79 -3.64 5.00 -10.33
CA TRP A 79 -3.50 3.56 -10.60
C TRP A 79 -3.61 3.18 -12.09
N ILE A 80 -4.43 3.88 -12.88
CA ILE A 80 -4.50 3.68 -14.34
C ILE A 80 -3.27 4.24 -15.04
N ASN A 81 -2.82 5.44 -14.66
CA ASN A 81 -1.62 6.04 -15.24
C ASN A 81 -0.38 5.16 -14.97
N LEU A 82 -0.33 4.56 -13.78
CA LEU A 82 0.59 3.50 -13.37
C LEU A 82 0.73 2.38 -14.41
N LYS A 83 -0.40 1.71 -14.66
CA LYS A 83 -0.48 0.57 -15.58
C LYS A 83 -0.10 0.95 -17.01
N THR A 84 -0.29 2.22 -17.37
CA THR A 84 0.01 2.74 -18.71
C THR A 84 1.51 3.07 -18.88
N ALA A 85 2.18 3.54 -17.81
CA ALA A 85 3.61 3.83 -17.82
C ALA A 85 4.48 2.56 -17.83
N LEU A 86 3.99 1.46 -17.25
CA LEU A 86 4.67 0.17 -17.11
C LEU A 86 4.79 -0.67 -18.40
N THR A 87 4.49 -0.10 -19.57
CA THR A 87 4.43 -0.83 -20.85
C THR A 87 5.79 -1.25 -21.41
N LYS A 88 6.90 -0.79 -20.81
CA LYS A 88 8.25 -1.30 -21.05
C LYS A 88 8.70 -1.96 -19.75
N LYS A 89 9.08 -3.26 -19.81
CA LYS A 89 9.62 -4.03 -18.69
C LYS A 89 10.92 -3.42 -18.19
N ASP A 90 10.82 -2.35 -17.43
CA ASP A 90 11.88 -1.49 -16.94
C ASP A 90 11.79 -1.49 -15.42
N ASN A 91 12.82 -2.03 -14.76
CA ASN A 91 12.80 -2.18 -13.31
C ASN A 91 12.78 -0.82 -12.61
N LEU A 92 13.41 0.20 -13.20
CA LEU A 92 13.42 1.54 -12.63
C LEU A 92 12.01 2.15 -12.67
N ALA A 93 11.32 2.05 -13.81
CA ALA A 93 9.94 2.53 -13.92
C ALA A 93 9.01 1.82 -12.92
N VAL A 94 9.18 0.51 -12.72
CA VAL A 94 8.43 -0.26 -11.71
C VAL A 94 8.71 0.25 -10.29
N LEU A 95 9.96 0.53 -9.96
CA LEU A 95 10.37 0.96 -8.63
C LEU A 95 9.95 2.40 -8.30
N GLU A 96 10.08 3.33 -9.24
CA GLU A 96 9.61 4.72 -9.09
C GLU A 96 8.12 4.76 -8.77
N GLU A 97 7.40 3.87 -9.41
CA GLU A 97 5.97 3.81 -9.33
C GLU A 97 5.47 3.16 -8.03
N CYS A 98 6.10 2.04 -7.67
CA CYS A 98 5.87 1.41 -6.39
C CYS A 98 6.13 2.38 -5.21
N GLU A 99 7.18 3.21 -5.29
CA GLU A 99 7.48 4.20 -4.25
C GLU A 99 6.38 5.26 -4.10
N MET A 100 5.81 5.75 -5.21
CA MET A 100 4.70 6.73 -5.14
C MET A 100 3.47 6.13 -4.48
N GLY A 101 3.15 4.87 -4.78
CA GLY A 101 2.09 4.12 -4.10
C GLY A 101 2.34 4.00 -2.60
N GLU A 102 3.55 3.59 -2.22
CA GLU A 102 3.93 3.42 -0.81
C GLU A 102 3.95 4.75 -0.04
N ALA A 103 4.37 5.86 -0.67
CA ALA A 103 4.31 7.18 -0.06
C ALA A 103 2.86 7.59 0.28
N THR A 104 1.89 7.22 -0.58
CA THR A 104 0.46 7.43 -0.32
C THR A 104 0.00 6.63 0.90
N ALA A 105 0.42 5.36 1.00
CA ALA A 105 0.09 4.52 2.15
C ALA A 105 0.68 5.09 3.46
N VAL A 106 1.95 5.51 3.45
CA VAL A 106 2.60 6.18 4.59
C VAL A 106 1.78 7.38 5.06
N MET A 107 1.39 8.27 4.14
CA MET A 107 0.60 9.47 4.49
C MET A 107 -0.76 9.12 5.09
N ALA A 108 -1.42 8.07 4.60
CA ALA A 108 -2.72 7.66 5.13
C ALA A 108 -2.63 7.13 6.55
N TYR A 109 -1.64 6.28 6.85
CA TYR A 109 -1.40 5.80 8.21
C TYR A 109 -0.98 6.94 9.15
N GLU A 110 -0.15 7.87 8.71
CA GLU A 110 0.19 9.06 9.49
C GLU A 110 -1.04 9.91 9.82
N ASN A 111 -1.90 10.16 8.84
CA ASN A 111 -3.14 10.91 9.04
C ASN A 111 -4.10 10.19 9.97
N ALA A 112 -4.19 8.86 9.88
CA ALA A 112 -4.99 8.04 10.76
C ALA A 112 -4.48 8.12 12.21
N LEU A 113 -3.18 7.94 12.42
CA LEU A 113 -2.56 7.95 13.75
C LEU A 113 -2.62 9.32 14.44
N ARG A 114 -2.87 10.41 13.72
CA ARG A 114 -3.12 11.74 14.30
C ARG A 114 -4.51 11.88 14.94
N GLN A 115 -5.44 10.98 14.64
CA GLN A 115 -6.79 11.05 15.19
C GLN A 115 -6.88 10.43 16.59
N GLU A 116 -7.90 10.83 17.35
CA GLU A 116 -8.21 10.24 18.65
C GLU A 116 -8.91 8.88 18.50
N MET A 117 -8.31 7.83 19.05
CA MET A 117 -8.81 6.46 18.99
C MET A 117 -8.40 5.65 20.23
N PRO A 118 -9.05 4.52 20.52
CA PRO A 118 -8.65 3.62 21.60
C PRO A 118 -7.20 3.13 21.47
N ASP A 119 -6.51 2.94 22.61
CA ASP A 119 -5.08 2.59 22.65
C ASP A 119 -4.76 1.26 21.96
N ASN A 120 -5.65 0.28 22.07
CA ASN A 120 -5.52 -1.01 21.38
C ASN A 120 -5.55 -0.85 19.86
N LEU A 121 -6.44 0.01 19.34
CA LEU A 121 -6.53 0.30 17.91
C LEU A 121 -5.29 1.07 17.44
N ARG A 122 -4.83 2.05 18.22
CA ARG A 122 -3.59 2.79 17.93
C ARG A 122 -2.39 1.86 17.80
N ALA A 123 -2.18 0.97 18.78
CA ALA A 123 -1.08 0.01 18.76
C ALA A 123 -1.13 -0.93 17.55
N LEU A 124 -2.34 -1.32 17.13
CA LEU A 124 -2.53 -2.11 15.92
C LEU A 124 -2.11 -1.32 14.66
N LEU A 125 -2.58 -0.08 14.52
CA LEU A 125 -2.26 0.76 13.36
C LEU A 125 -0.76 1.10 13.31
N GLU A 126 -0.11 1.32 14.45
CA GLU A 126 1.34 1.54 14.54
C GLU A 126 2.11 0.30 14.02
N ARG A 127 1.69 -0.91 14.39
CA ARG A 127 2.30 -2.15 13.90
C ARG A 127 2.19 -2.28 12.38
N LEU A 128 1.02 -1.99 11.81
CA LEU A 128 0.80 -2.03 10.37
C LEU A 128 1.60 -0.94 9.65
N TYR A 129 1.62 0.27 10.21
CA TYR A 129 2.37 1.42 9.69
C TYR A 129 3.88 1.15 9.61
N GLU A 130 4.46 0.49 10.61
CA GLU A 130 5.87 0.09 10.56
C GLU A 130 6.16 -0.89 9.40
N GLY A 131 5.18 -1.72 9.00
CA GLY A 131 5.26 -2.53 7.79
C GLY A 131 5.35 -1.67 6.52
N VAL A 132 4.43 -0.72 6.37
CA VAL A 132 4.38 0.21 5.24
C VAL A 132 5.67 1.03 5.14
N LYS A 133 6.18 1.56 6.26
CA LYS A 133 7.44 2.30 6.27
C LYS A 133 8.63 1.45 5.79
N ARG A 134 8.74 0.21 6.25
CA ARG A 134 9.81 -0.70 5.80
C ARG A 134 9.73 -0.95 4.30
N ASN A 135 8.53 -1.16 3.77
CA ASN A 135 8.32 -1.37 2.35
C ASN A 135 8.71 -0.11 1.54
N HIS A 136 8.22 1.07 1.94
CA HIS A 136 8.57 2.34 1.32
C HIS A 136 10.09 2.58 1.31
N GLU A 137 10.77 2.40 2.44
CA GLU A 137 12.22 2.57 2.54
C GLU A 137 12.97 1.59 1.64
N ARG A 138 12.53 0.32 1.58
CA ARG A 138 13.16 -0.70 0.76
C ARG A 138 12.98 -0.43 -0.74
N VAL A 139 11.78 -0.05 -1.18
CA VAL A 139 11.51 0.33 -2.58
C VAL A 139 12.35 1.54 -2.97
N ARG A 140 12.43 2.54 -2.10
CA ARG A 140 13.26 3.73 -2.32
C ARG A 140 14.74 3.38 -2.52
N GLN A 141 15.28 2.51 -1.67
CA GLN A 141 16.67 2.03 -1.82
C GLN A 141 16.88 1.31 -3.15
N LEU A 142 15.99 0.37 -3.50
CA LEU A 142 16.05 -0.36 -4.77
C LEU A 142 15.96 0.57 -5.98
N ARG A 143 15.08 1.58 -5.94
CA ARG A 143 14.97 2.62 -6.97
C ARG A 143 16.27 3.39 -7.11
N ASP A 144 16.86 3.82 -5.99
CA ASP A 144 18.11 4.57 -5.99
C ASP A 144 19.28 3.73 -6.52
N GLU A 145 19.31 2.42 -6.23
CA GLU A 145 20.26 1.47 -6.81
C GLU A 145 20.08 1.33 -8.33
N ALA A 146 18.84 1.17 -8.81
CA ALA A 146 18.53 1.06 -10.25
C ALA A 146 18.88 2.34 -11.03
N ARG A 147 18.63 3.52 -10.45
CA ARG A 147 19.04 4.81 -11.05
C ARG A 147 20.54 4.96 -11.19
N ASN A 148 21.30 4.46 -10.21
CA ASN A 148 22.76 4.62 -10.16
C ASN A 148 23.52 3.48 -10.87
N ASN A 149 22.83 2.41 -11.29
CA ASN A 149 23.45 1.28 -11.98
C ASN A 149 22.60 0.83 -13.19
N PRO A 150 22.85 1.37 -14.40
CA PRO A 150 22.04 1.10 -15.59
C PRO A 150 22.11 -0.36 -16.09
N ASN A 151 22.96 -1.22 -15.51
CA ASN A 151 22.94 -2.66 -15.79
C ASN A 151 21.84 -3.43 -15.02
N LEU A 152 21.09 -2.76 -14.13
CA LEU A 152 19.95 -3.29 -13.37
C LEU A 152 18.59 -2.72 -13.81
N ALA A 153 18.60 -1.75 -14.76
CA ALA A 153 17.42 -1.06 -15.29
C ALA A 153 16.66 -1.91 -16.32
#